data_AF-A0A1H2PP00-F1
#
_entry.id   AF-A0A1H2PP00-F1
#
_cell.length_a   1.000
_cell.length_b   1.000
_cell.length_c   1.000
_cell.angle_alpha   90.00
_cell.angle_beta   90.00
_cell.angle_gamma   90.00
#
_symmetry.space_group_name_H-M   'P 1'
#
loop_
_entity.id
_entity.type
_entity.pdbx_description
1 polymer ?
#
loop_
_entity_poly.entity_id
_entity_poly.type
_entity_poly.pdbx_seq_one_letter_code
_entity_poly.pdbx_strand_id
1 'polypeptide(L)'
;MTSKKLIRNSTAESLIFTGQAGEQSIEARYEDETLWLSQKLMAELFGVDVRTVSEHLKNIFASHELTPQATIRKFRIVQQEGQREVSRAVDFYNLDAIISVGYRVNSLRATQFRQWATGVLREFAIKGYVLDRKRMENGSFLGEDYFERLLEEIREIRLSERRFYQKITDIYATSVDYNKDAPTTKAVFAQVQNTLHSAIHGHTAAELIRKRADSSKPRMGLTPWASAPEGTILKTDVAVAKTYLAKDELDSLGRIVNAYLELAEDRARRKIPMSMEDWSKRLDAFLEFDEREMLQNSGKISAKLAQTHAESEFEKYRIAQDRLFESDFDKAVKNLAASERQYSGAHLQTMGKPSPLMRGGLRYRS
;
A
#
# COMPACT_ATOMS: atom_id res chain seq x y z
N MET A 1 28.25 -18.24 22.49
CA MET A 1 28.31 -18.45 21.03
C MET A 1 27.02 -17.92 20.43
N THR A 2 27.03 -16.66 20.00
CA THR A 2 25.88 -15.99 19.39
C THR A 2 25.69 -16.53 17.97
N SER A 3 24.57 -17.21 17.73
CA SER A 3 24.14 -17.63 16.40
C SER A 3 24.05 -16.40 15.49
N LYS A 4 25.02 -16.24 14.58
CA LYS A 4 24.97 -15.23 13.52
C LYS A 4 23.83 -15.60 12.57
N LYS A 5 22.71 -14.90 12.69
CA LYS A 5 21.61 -15.00 11.72
C LYS A 5 22.12 -14.45 10.37
N LEU A 6 22.42 -15.34 9.43
CA LEU A 6 22.59 -14.98 8.02
C LEU A 6 21.25 -14.45 7.52
N ILE A 7 21.16 -13.14 7.33
CA ILE A 7 19.94 -12.53 6.80
C ILE A 7 19.98 -12.62 5.27
N ARG A 8 19.01 -13.33 4.71
CA ARG A 8 18.83 -13.58 3.27
C ARG A 8 17.71 -12.68 2.75
N ASN A 9 18.08 -11.62 2.02
CA ASN A 9 17.18 -10.64 1.41
C ASN A 9 17.12 -10.87 -0.11
N SER A 10 16.02 -10.59 -0.81
CA SER A 10 15.85 -10.86 -2.26
C SER A 10 16.82 -10.07 -3.17
N THR A 11 17.12 -8.82 -2.84
CA THR A 11 18.16 -8.06 -3.54
C THR A 11 19.51 -8.67 -3.21
N ALA A 12 19.80 -8.99 -1.94
CA ALA A 12 21.05 -9.63 -1.54
C ALA A 12 21.22 -11.01 -2.17
N GLU A 13 20.20 -11.86 -2.24
CA GLU A 13 20.24 -13.16 -2.89
C GLU A 13 20.36 -13.03 -4.39
N SER A 14 19.66 -12.12 -5.09
CA SER A 14 19.93 -11.90 -6.52
C SER A 14 21.37 -11.40 -6.78
N LEU A 15 21.85 -10.51 -5.91
CA LEU A 15 23.21 -10.00 -5.88
C LEU A 15 24.26 -11.07 -5.53
N ILE A 16 23.90 -12.08 -4.73
CA ILE A 16 24.74 -13.23 -4.30
C ILE A 16 24.63 -14.40 -5.30
N PHE A 17 23.49 -14.57 -6.00
CA PHE A 17 23.17 -15.72 -6.84
C PHE A 17 23.57 -15.53 -8.31
N THR A 18 23.96 -14.32 -8.73
CA THR A 18 24.72 -14.16 -10.00
C THR A 18 26.09 -14.83 -9.94
N GLY A 19 26.53 -15.29 -8.76
CA GLY A 19 27.56 -16.31 -8.61
C GLY A 19 27.05 -17.72 -8.89
N GLN A 20 26.81 -18.09 -10.14
CA GLN A 20 26.70 -19.50 -10.55
C GLN A 20 28.04 -20.28 -10.42
N ALA A 21 29.04 -19.76 -9.71
CA ALA A 21 30.30 -20.45 -9.44
C ALA A 21 30.96 -19.88 -8.16
N GLY A 22 30.78 -20.56 -7.03
CA GLY A 22 31.69 -20.44 -5.88
C GLY A 22 31.12 -19.79 -4.61
N GLU A 23 30.85 -20.64 -3.62
CA GLU A 23 30.93 -20.55 -2.13
C GLU A 23 31.05 -19.21 -1.33
N GLN A 24 31.03 -18.02 -1.91
CA GLN A 24 31.17 -16.76 -1.16
C GLN A 24 29.83 -16.03 -1.01
N SER A 25 29.11 -16.32 0.08
CA SER A 25 27.92 -15.56 0.49
C SER A 25 28.33 -14.22 1.13
N ILE A 26 27.86 -13.10 0.57
CA ILE A 26 28.05 -11.76 1.17
C ILE A 26 27.07 -11.60 2.32
N GLU A 27 27.58 -11.41 3.55
CA GLU A 27 26.75 -11.20 4.73
C GLU A 27 26.23 -9.74 4.75
N ALA A 28 24.98 -9.54 4.36
CA ALA A 28 24.33 -8.24 4.34
C ALA A 28 23.50 -8.00 5.61
N ARG A 29 23.43 -6.75 6.08
CA ARG A 29 22.60 -6.37 7.23
C ARG A 29 21.21 -5.96 6.74
N TYR A 30 20.16 -6.39 7.44
CA TYR A 30 18.79 -5.95 7.23
C TYR A 30 18.28 -5.29 8.52
N GLU A 31 17.87 -4.03 8.41
CA GLU A 31 17.37 -3.24 9.54
C GLU A 31 16.48 -2.12 8.98
N ASP A 32 15.39 -1.79 9.69
CA ASP A 32 14.38 -0.80 9.27
C ASP A 32 13.84 -1.08 7.85
N GLU A 33 13.46 -2.34 7.62
CA GLU A 33 12.91 -2.84 6.35
C GLU A 33 13.81 -2.69 5.11
N THR A 34 15.07 -2.27 5.27
CA THR A 34 16.01 -2.05 4.15
C THR A 34 17.33 -2.81 4.33
N LEU A 35 18.05 -2.97 3.22
CA LEU A 35 19.36 -3.62 3.16
C LEU A 35 20.46 -2.59 3.40
N TRP A 36 21.46 -2.97 4.19
CA TRP A 36 22.62 -2.14 4.50
C TRP A 36 23.91 -2.87 4.15
N LEU A 37 24.78 -2.21 3.37
CA LEU A 37 26.13 -2.68 3.04
C LEU A 37 27.19 -1.63 3.34
N SER A 38 28.36 -2.07 3.81
CA SER A 38 29.55 -1.21 3.85
C SER A 38 30.15 -1.07 2.45
N GLN A 39 30.99 -0.05 2.23
CA GLN A 39 31.69 0.11 0.95
C GLN A 39 32.52 -1.12 0.56
N LYS A 40 33.11 -1.80 1.56
CA LYS A 40 33.88 -3.03 1.34
C LYS A 40 32.99 -4.16 0.80
N LEU A 41 31.80 -4.33 1.36
CA LEU A 41 30.85 -5.35 0.90
C LEU A 41 30.27 -4.99 -0.47
N MET A 42 30.02 -3.70 -0.76
CA MET A 42 29.63 -3.25 -2.10
C MET A 42 30.72 -3.50 -3.15
N ALA A 43 31.98 -3.28 -2.79
CA ALA A 43 33.13 -3.53 -3.64
C ALA A 43 33.25 -5.03 -3.99
N GLU A 44 33.14 -5.91 -2.99
CA GLU A 44 33.08 -7.36 -3.18
C GLU A 44 31.89 -7.76 -4.05
N LEU A 45 30.71 -7.20 -3.75
CA LEU A 45 29.49 -7.48 -4.47
C LEU A 45 29.60 -7.17 -5.97
N PHE A 46 30.09 -5.99 -6.31
CA PHE A 46 30.23 -5.57 -7.69
C PHE A 46 31.58 -5.99 -8.31
N GLY A 47 32.46 -6.66 -7.56
CA GLY A 47 33.77 -7.10 -8.07
C GLY A 47 34.66 -5.93 -8.51
N VAL A 48 34.69 -4.86 -7.73
CA VAL A 48 35.52 -3.66 -7.98
C VAL A 48 36.29 -3.25 -6.74
N ASP A 49 37.18 -2.27 -6.87
CA ASP A 49 37.91 -1.72 -5.73
C ASP A 49 37.02 -0.80 -4.88
N VAL A 50 37.30 -0.75 -3.57
CA VAL A 50 36.58 0.12 -2.62
C VAL A 50 36.68 1.60 -3.00
N ARG A 51 37.78 2.02 -3.63
CA ARG A 51 37.98 3.39 -4.13
C ARG A 51 36.96 3.75 -5.21
N THR A 52 36.63 2.81 -6.10
CA THR A 52 35.60 3.01 -7.14
C THR A 52 34.22 3.22 -6.52
N VAL A 53 33.88 2.42 -5.50
CA VAL A 53 32.64 2.61 -4.74
C VAL A 53 32.63 3.98 -4.03
N SER A 54 33.74 4.37 -3.41
CA SER A 54 33.89 5.66 -2.73
C SER A 54 33.69 6.83 -3.69
N GLU A 55 34.27 6.75 -4.89
CA GLU A 55 34.14 7.77 -5.94
C GLU A 55 32.69 7.91 -6.40
N HIS A 56 32.01 6.80 -6.71
CA HIS A 56 30.61 6.85 -7.13
C HIS A 56 29.70 7.41 -6.05
N LEU A 57 29.86 7.00 -4.78
CA LEU A 57 29.09 7.56 -3.67
C LEU A 57 29.30 9.07 -3.54
N LYS A 58 30.55 9.54 -3.63
CA LYS A 58 30.85 10.97 -3.62
C LYS A 58 30.13 11.72 -4.74
N ASN A 59 30.15 11.16 -5.95
CA ASN A 59 29.49 11.77 -7.11
C ASN A 59 27.95 11.78 -6.98
N ILE A 60 27.35 10.70 -6.46
CA ILE A 60 25.90 10.58 -6.21
C ILE A 60 25.43 11.67 -5.23
N PHE A 61 26.19 11.90 -4.14
CA PHE A 61 25.85 12.96 -3.19
C PHE A 61 26.12 14.35 -3.77
N ALA A 62 27.20 14.53 -4.54
CA ALA A 62 27.48 15.80 -5.20
C ALA A 62 26.40 16.17 -6.23
N SER A 63 25.83 15.20 -6.94
CA SER A 63 24.72 15.43 -7.88
C SER A 63 23.36 15.54 -7.21
N HIS A 64 23.29 15.43 -5.88
CA HIS A 64 22.05 15.49 -5.10
C HIS A 64 21.02 14.42 -5.51
N GLU A 65 21.48 13.29 -6.07
CA GLU A 65 20.61 12.16 -6.39
C GLU A 65 20.12 11.49 -5.10
N LEU A 66 21.00 11.38 -4.11
CA LEU A 66 20.69 10.88 -2.78
C LEU A 66 21.18 11.88 -1.73
N THR A 67 20.55 11.86 -0.55
CA THR A 67 20.97 12.64 0.61
C THR A 67 21.74 11.74 1.60
N PRO A 68 22.93 12.15 2.08
CA PRO A 68 23.72 11.35 3.01
C PRO A 68 22.97 10.98 4.30
N GLN A 69 22.14 11.89 4.83
CA GLN A 69 21.43 11.71 6.09
C GLN A 69 20.36 10.60 6.01
N ALA A 70 19.76 10.39 4.82
CA ALA A 70 18.74 9.36 4.61
C ALA A 70 19.33 8.00 4.21
N THR A 71 20.58 7.98 3.70
CA THR A 71 21.15 6.79 3.04
C THR A 71 22.38 6.22 3.74
N ILE A 72 22.93 6.92 4.74
CA ILE A 72 24.12 6.48 5.51
C ILE A 72 23.75 6.26 6.97
N ARG A 73 24.17 5.12 7.51
CA ARG A 73 24.07 4.82 8.95
C ARG A 73 25.37 4.25 9.49
N LYS A 74 25.76 4.68 10.69
CA LYS A 74 26.93 4.16 11.40
C LYS A 74 26.55 2.93 12.20
N PHE A 75 27.22 1.82 11.91
CA PHE A 75 27.08 0.60 12.69
C PHE A 75 28.40 0.26 13.38
N ARG A 76 28.29 -0.20 14.62
CA ARG A 76 29.45 -0.69 15.38
C ARG A 76 29.77 -2.11 14.91
N ILE A 77 30.94 -2.30 14.33
CA ILE A 77 31.48 -3.60 13.96
C ILE A 77 32.59 -3.96 14.94
N VAL A 78 32.57 -5.19 15.44
CA VAL A 78 33.67 -5.79 16.21
C VAL A 78 34.45 -6.68 15.26
N GLN A 79 35.76 -6.44 15.15
CA GLN A 79 36.68 -7.25 14.36
C GLN A 79 37.82 -7.74 15.23
N GLN A 80 38.23 -9.00 15.04
CA GLN A 80 39.43 -9.56 15.65
C GLN A 80 40.64 -9.16 14.80
N GLU A 81 41.57 -8.41 15.38
CA GLU A 81 42.86 -8.04 14.78
C GLU A 81 43.98 -8.67 15.62
N GLY A 82 44.52 -9.80 15.15
CA GLY A 82 45.48 -10.61 15.92
C GLY A 82 44.81 -11.25 17.15
N GLN A 83 45.24 -10.87 18.36
CA GLN A 83 44.63 -11.31 19.63
C GLN A 83 43.68 -10.26 20.26
N ARG A 84 43.41 -9.13 19.58
CA ARG A 84 42.62 -8.03 20.15
C ARG A 84 41.29 -7.89 19.42
N GLU A 85 40.21 -7.73 20.19
CA GLU A 85 38.93 -7.27 19.67
C GLU A 85 38.92 -5.74 19.56
N VAL A 86 38.78 -5.25 18.33
CA VAL A 86 38.69 -3.83 18.03
C VAL A 86 37.28 -3.52 17.58
N SER A 87 36.65 -2.55 18.24
CA SER A 87 35.33 -2.04 17.88
C SER A 87 35.44 -0.72 17.14
N ARG A 88 34.85 -0.63 15.95
CA ARG A 88 34.83 0.60 15.13
C ARG A 88 33.43 0.91 14.63
N ALA A 89 33.11 2.20 14.55
CA ALA A 89 31.93 2.66 13.83
C ALA A 89 32.26 2.70 12.33
N VAL A 90 31.50 1.97 11.53
CA VAL A 90 31.65 1.89 10.08
C VAL A 90 30.38 2.41 9.43
N ASP A 91 30.53 3.19 8.37
CA ASP A 91 29.41 3.67 7.58
C ASP A 91 28.86 2.55 6.69
N PHE A 92 27.55 2.37 6.73
CA PHE A 92 26.78 1.51 5.83
C PHE A 92 25.82 2.35 5.02
N TYR A 93 25.52 1.83 3.84
CA TYR A 93 24.73 2.46 2.82
C TYR A 93 23.49 1.61 2.57
N ASN A 94 22.33 2.27 2.48
CA ASN A 94 21.05 1.61 2.29
C ASN A 94 20.89 1.07 0.85
N LEU A 95 19.76 0.42 0.59
CA LEU A 95 19.45 -0.18 -0.71
C LEU A 95 19.54 0.82 -1.88
N ASP A 96 19.08 2.06 -1.72
CA ASP A 96 19.11 3.07 -2.79
C ASP A 96 20.54 3.38 -3.22
N ALA A 97 21.44 3.59 -2.24
CA ALA A 97 22.85 3.82 -2.52
C ALA A 97 23.52 2.62 -3.19
N ILE A 98 23.17 1.39 -2.77
CA ILE A 98 23.69 0.15 -3.38
C ILE A 98 23.25 0.06 -4.85
N ILE A 99 21.98 0.34 -5.14
CA ILE A 99 21.43 0.35 -6.50
C ILE A 99 22.14 1.42 -7.34
N SER A 100 22.22 2.67 -6.86
CA SER A 100 22.84 3.78 -7.57
C SER A 100 24.32 3.53 -7.90
N VAL A 101 25.06 2.85 -7.02
CA VAL A 101 26.43 2.41 -7.29
C VAL A 101 26.45 1.30 -8.34
N GLY A 102 25.60 0.27 -8.21
CA GLY A 102 25.53 -0.84 -9.17
C GLY A 102 25.23 -0.41 -10.61
N TYR A 103 24.49 0.68 -10.80
CA TYR A 103 24.26 1.26 -12.13
C TYR A 103 25.46 2.00 -12.72
N ARG A 104 26.39 2.48 -11.89
CA ARG A 104 27.55 3.28 -12.30
C ARG A 104 28.85 2.48 -12.43
N VAL A 105 28.93 1.37 -11.70
CA VAL A 105 30.11 0.50 -11.73
C VAL A 105 30.19 -0.27 -13.05
N ASN A 106 31.40 -0.32 -13.61
CA ASN A 106 31.70 -1.09 -14.81
C ASN A 106 32.39 -2.41 -14.46
N SER A 107 31.61 -3.46 -14.24
CA SER A 107 32.10 -4.82 -14.03
C SER A 107 31.12 -5.86 -14.58
N LEU A 108 31.55 -7.12 -14.68
CA LEU A 108 30.68 -8.23 -15.08
C LEU A 108 29.53 -8.41 -14.08
N ARG A 109 29.81 -8.36 -12.77
CA ARG A 109 28.80 -8.47 -11.71
C ARG A 109 27.80 -7.31 -11.75
N ALA A 110 28.27 -6.08 -11.96
CA ALA A 110 27.40 -4.91 -12.11
C ALA A 110 26.54 -4.99 -13.38
N THR A 111 27.07 -5.56 -14.46
CA THR A 111 26.31 -5.82 -15.70
C THR A 111 25.20 -6.83 -15.47
N GLN A 112 25.48 -7.94 -14.79
CA GLN A 112 24.46 -8.94 -14.42
C GLN A 112 23.39 -8.33 -13.51
N PHE A 113 23.79 -7.52 -12.52
CA PHE A 113 22.86 -6.78 -11.68
C PHE A 113 21.92 -5.87 -12.49
N ARG A 114 22.46 -5.08 -13.43
CA ARG A 114 21.64 -4.22 -14.29
C ARG A 114 20.70 -5.01 -15.21
N GLN A 115 21.15 -6.15 -15.75
CA GLN A 115 20.30 -7.04 -16.55
C GLN A 115 19.12 -7.56 -15.72
N TRP A 116 19.40 -8.01 -14.49
CA TRP A 116 18.36 -8.43 -13.55
C TRP A 116 17.39 -7.29 -13.20
N ALA A 117 17.91 -6.13 -12.79
CA ALA A 117 17.08 -4.98 -12.42
C ALA A 117 16.20 -4.50 -13.59
N THR A 118 16.76 -4.50 -14.81
CA THR A 118 15.99 -4.19 -16.03
C THR A 118 14.92 -5.24 -16.30
N GLY A 119 15.18 -6.51 -16.00
CA GLY A 119 14.19 -7.58 -16.05
C GLY A 119 13.02 -7.34 -15.10
N VAL A 120 13.31 -6.98 -13.85
CA VAL A 120 12.32 -6.62 -12.82
C VAL A 120 11.46 -5.43 -13.28
N LEU A 121 12.10 -4.34 -13.74
CA LEU A 121 11.40 -3.16 -14.24
C LEU A 121 10.53 -3.47 -15.45
N ARG A 122 11.01 -4.31 -16.37
CA ARG A 122 10.24 -4.76 -17.54
C ARG A 122 9.03 -5.58 -17.13
N GLU A 123 9.20 -6.52 -16.20
CA GLU A 123 8.10 -7.34 -15.71
C GLU A 123 7.04 -6.47 -15.04
N PHE A 124 7.45 -5.54 -14.19
CA PHE A 124 6.56 -4.57 -13.58
C PHE A 124 5.84 -3.72 -14.63
N ALA A 125 6.55 -3.21 -15.64
CA ALA A 125 5.95 -2.39 -16.69
C ALA A 125 4.91 -3.13 -17.55
N ILE A 126 5.07 -4.45 -17.74
CA ILE A 126 4.14 -5.27 -18.54
C ILE A 126 2.97 -5.79 -17.70
N LYS A 127 3.23 -6.29 -16.49
CA LYS A 127 2.24 -7.00 -15.65
C LYS A 127 1.59 -6.11 -14.60
N GLY A 128 2.23 -4.99 -14.24
CA GLY A 128 1.84 -4.13 -13.14
C GLY A 128 2.28 -4.63 -11.75
N TYR A 129 2.99 -5.76 -11.65
CA TYR A 129 3.47 -6.34 -10.39
C TYR A 129 4.72 -7.20 -10.60
N VAL A 130 5.50 -7.43 -9.54
CA VAL A 130 6.64 -8.36 -9.51
C VAL A 130 6.52 -9.25 -8.27
N LEU A 131 6.71 -10.56 -8.44
CA LEU A 131 6.59 -11.55 -7.37
C LEU A 131 7.75 -12.53 -7.38
N ASP A 132 8.39 -12.71 -6.23
CA ASP A 132 9.43 -13.73 -6.03
C ASP A 132 8.79 -15.08 -5.65
N ARG A 133 8.35 -15.82 -6.69
CA ARG A 133 7.59 -17.09 -6.52
C ARG A 133 8.38 -18.15 -5.76
N LYS A 134 9.65 -18.33 -6.10
CA LYS A 134 10.49 -19.36 -5.46
C LYS A 134 10.62 -19.12 -3.96
N ARG A 135 10.72 -17.86 -3.54
CA ARG A 135 10.79 -17.50 -2.12
C ARG A 135 9.46 -17.71 -1.40
N MET A 136 8.35 -17.38 -2.05
CA MET A 136 7.01 -17.62 -1.51
C MET A 136 6.70 -19.11 -1.36
N GLU A 137 7.09 -19.95 -2.32
CA GLU A 137 6.86 -21.40 -2.30
C GLU A 137 7.74 -22.13 -1.26
N ASN A 138 9.00 -21.70 -1.09
CA ASN A 138 9.98 -22.39 -0.25
C ASN A 138 10.08 -21.84 1.19
N GLY A 139 9.22 -20.88 1.57
CA GLY A 139 9.05 -20.44 2.96
C GLY A 139 10.25 -19.76 3.60
N SER A 140 11.01 -18.92 2.88
CA SER A 140 12.18 -18.23 3.47
C SER A 140 11.94 -16.73 3.72
N PHE A 141 12.01 -16.35 5.01
CA PHE A 141 12.22 -15.00 5.60
C PHE A 141 11.34 -13.83 5.11
N LEU A 142 10.42 -14.03 4.17
CA LEU A 142 9.22 -13.21 4.10
C LEU A 142 8.43 -13.69 5.31
N GLY A 143 8.25 -12.86 6.34
CA GLY A 143 7.44 -13.26 7.50
C GLY A 143 6.09 -13.80 7.05
N GLU A 144 5.43 -14.64 7.84
CA GLU A 144 4.05 -15.10 7.55
C GLU A 144 3.15 -13.90 7.15
N ASP A 145 3.40 -12.74 7.76
CA ASP A 145 2.81 -11.45 7.46
C ASP A 145 2.90 -11.01 5.98
N TYR A 146 3.96 -11.31 5.23
CA TYR A 146 4.08 -10.82 3.83
C TYR A 146 3.10 -11.51 2.89
N PHE A 147 2.97 -12.84 2.99
CA PHE A 147 2.04 -13.58 2.15
C PHE A 147 0.60 -13.21 2.51
N GLU A 148 0.28 -13.15 3.81
CA GLU A 148 -1.04 -12.71 4.27
C GLU A 148 -1.34 -11.26 3.87
N ARG A 149 -0.38 -10.35 3.98
CA ARG A 149 -0.52 -8.95 3.55
C ARG A 149 -0.72 -8.84 2.04
N LEU A 150 -0.01 -9.60 1.23
CA LEU A 150 -0.25 -9.65 -0.22
C LEU A 150 -1.65 -10.18 -0.54
N LEU A 151 -2.11 -11.23 0.16
CA LEU A 151 -3.47 -11.72 0.01
C LEU A 151 -4.52 -10.69 0.47
N GLU A 152 -4.21 -9.90 1.50
CA GLU A 152 -5.06 -8.80 1.97
C GLU A 152 -5.11 -7.67 0.94
N GLU A 153 -3.98 -7.23 0.38
CA GLU A 153 -3.92 -6.23 -0.69
C GLU A 153 -4.68 -6.67 -1.94
N ILE A 154 -4.51 -7.93 -2.38
CA ILE A 154 -5.27 -8.49 -3.50
C ILE A 154 -6.77 -8.52 -3.18
N ARG A 155 -7.14 -8.84 -1.93
CA ARG A 155 -8.54 -8.81 -1.47
C ARG A 155 -9.08 -7.38 -1.49
N GLU A 156 -8.35 -6.40 -0.96
CA GLU A 156 -8.73 -4.99 -0.99
C GLU A 156 -8.89 -4.48 -2.43
N ILE A 157 -7.98 -4.81 -3.36
CA ILE A 157 -8.11 -4.44 -4.77
C ILE A 157 -9.37 -5.07 -5.39
N ARG A 158 -9.65 -6.35 -5.11
CA ARG A 158 -10.89 -7.02 -5.56
C ARG A 158 -12.12 -6.35 -4.96
N LEU A 159 -12.00 -5.81 -3.75
CA LEU A 159 -13.07 -5.14 -3.02
C LEU A 159 -13.17 -3.65 -3.34
N SER A 160 -12.17 -2.95 -3.87
CA SER A 160 -12.22 -1.49 -4.06
C SER A 160 -12.83 -1.06 -5.38
N GLU A 161 -13.00 -1.97 -6.36
CA GLU A 161 -13.43 -1.58 -7.71
C GLU A 161 -14.85 -2.02 -8.10
N ARG A 162 -15.35 -1.35 -9.15
CA ARG A 162 -16.47 -1.69 -10.07
C ARG A 162 -16.57 -3.19 -10.44
N ARG A 163 -15.51 -3.97 -10.18
CA ARG A 163 -15.38 -5.41 -10.42
C ARG A 163 -16.14 -6.31 -9.45
N PHE A 164 -16.48 -5.87 -8.24
CA PHE A 164 -17.12 -6.73 -7.23
C PHE A 164 -18.42 -7.36 -7.76
N TYR A 165 -19.36 -6.52 -8.20
CA TYR A 165 -20.60 -7.01 -8.81
C TYR A 165 -20.41 -7.50 -10.24
N GLN A 166 -19.40 -7.01 -10.98
CA GLN A 166 -19.10 -7.54 -12.32
C GLN A 166 -18.71 -9.02 -12.26
N LYS A 167 -17.90 -9.46 -11.29
CA LYS A 167 -17.55 -10.89 -11.16
C LYS A 167 -18.76 -11.77 -10.86
N ILE A 168 -19.68 -11.28 -10.03
CA ILE A 168 -20.97 -11.95 -9.81
C ILE A 168 -21.72 -11.99 -11.14
N THR A 169 -21.83 -10.87 -11.85
CA THR A 169 -22.44 -10.82 -13.19
C THR A 169 -21.79 -11.79 -14.17
N ASP A 170 -20.47 -11.96 -14.16
CA ASP A 170 -19.74 -12.85 -15.07
C ASP A 170 -20.16 -14.32 -14.90
N ILE A 171 -20.37 -14.78 -13.65
CA ILE A 171 -20.90 -16.12 -13.37
C ILE A 171 -22.34 -16.27 -13.85
N TYR A 172 -23.18 -15.32 -13.48
CA TYR A 172 -24.59 -15.37 -13.86
C TYR A 172 -24.74 -15.24 -15.40
N ALA A 173 -23.80 -14.57 -16.08
CA ALA A 173 -23.72 -14.53 -17.53
C ALA A 173 -23.38 -15.88 -18.18
N THR A 174 -22.85 -16.86 -17.43
CA THR A 174 -22.69 -18.24 -17.91
C THR A 174 -23.99 -19.04 -17.86
N SER A 175 -25.08 -18.47 -17.35
CA SER A 175 -26.36 -19.18 -17.24
C SER A 175 -27.01 -19.37 -18.60
N VAL A 176 -27.69 -20.50 -18.79
CA VAL A 176 -28.36 -20.84 -20.05
C VAL A 176 -29.49 -19.87 -20.41
N ASP A 177 -30.08 -19.23 -19.39
CA ASP A 177 -31.22 -18.32 -19.45
C ASP A 177 -30.82 -16.85 -19.25
N TYR A 178 -29.51 -16.54 -19.24
CA TYR A 178 -29.05 -15.17 -19.02
C TYR A 178 -29.43 -14.24 -20.18
N ASN A 179 -30.10 -13.14 -19.84
CA ASN A 179 -30.34 -12.02 -20.75
C ASN A 179 -30.15 -10.70 -20.00
N LYS A 180 -29.15 -9.91 -20.39
CA LYS A 180 -28.80 -8.63 -19.74
C LYS A 180 -29.96 -7.62 -19.69
N ASP A 181 -30.86 -7.67 -20.67
CA ASP A 181 -31.96 -6.71 -20.83
C ASP A 181 -33.26 -7.21 -20.17
N ALA A 182 -33.29 -8.48 -19.74
CA ALA A 182 -34.47 -9.07 -19.13
C ALA A 182 -34.75 -8.49 -17.73
N PRO A 183 -36.02 -8.15 -17.41
CA PRO A 183 -36.40 -7.74 -16.06
C PRO A 183 -36.07 -8.78 -14.98
N THR A 184 -36.15 -10.07 -15.33
CA THR A 184 -35.82 -11.21 -14.46
C THR A 184 -34.36 -11.16 -14.02
N THR A 185 -33.42 -10.89 -14.92
CA THR A 185 -31.99 -10.73 -14.61
C THR A 185 -31.75 -9.60 -13.61
N LYS A 186 -32.42 -8.46 -13.79
CA LYS A 186 -32.30 -7.33 -12.86
C LYS A 186 -32.86 -7.67 -11.48
N ALA A 187 -33.97 -8.41 -11.42
CA ALA A 187 -34.56 -8.87 -10.17
C ALA A 187 -33.63 -9.84 -9.44
N VAL A 188 -33.03 -10.81 -10.15
CA VAL A 188 -32.07 -11.76 -9.58
C VAL A 188 -30.84 -11.04 -9.03
N PHE A 189 -30.26 -10.08 -9.76
CA PHE A 189 -29.12 -9.32 -9.25
C PHE A 189 -29.45 -8.49 -8.01
N ALA A 190 -30.63 -7.86 -7.97
CA ALA A 190 -31.09 -7.15 -6.78
C ALA A 190 -31.30 -8.10 -5.59
N GLN A 191 -31.84 -9.29 -5.83
CA GLN A 191 -32.01 -10.32 -4.81
C GLN A 191 -30.65 -10.80 -4.28
N VAL A 192 -29.72 -11.19 -5.15
CA VAL A 192 -28.36 -11.62 -4.78
C VAL A 192 -27.65 -10.54 -3.96
N GLN A 193 -27.74 -9.28 -4.38
CA GLN A 193 -27.18 -8.17 -3.63
C GLN A 193 -27.78 -8.08 -2.21
N ASN A 194 -29.11 -8.14 -2.09
CA ASN A 194 -29.77 -8.06 -0.79
C ASN A 194 -29.48 -9.26 0.10
N THR A 195 -29.41 -10.47 -0.46
CA THR A 195 -29.01 -11.68 0.26
C THR A 195 -27.59 -11.52 0.84
N LEU A 196 -26.63 -11.07 0.03
CA LEU A 196 -25.25 -10.83 0.48
C LEU A 196 -25.15 -9.76 1.57
N HIS A 197 -25.87 -8.65 1.42
CA HIS A 197 -25.92 -7.60 2.45
C HIS A 197 -26.57 -8.11 3.75
N SER A 198 -27.68 -8.84 3.64
CA SER A 198 -28.36 -9.41 4.81
C SER A 198 -27.49 -10.42 5.56
N ALA A 199 -26.78 -11.29 4.85
CA ALA A 199 -25.91 -12.31 5.45
C ALA A 199 -24.77 -11.70 6.29
N ILE A 200 -24.36 -10.47 5.98
CA ILE A 200 -23.26 -9.80 6.67
C ILE A 200 -23.74 -8.97 7.87
N HIS A 201 -24.83 -8.23 7.70
CA HIS A 201 -25.24 -7.20 8.66
C HIS A 201 -26.76 -7.12 8.90
N GLY A 202 -27.53 -8.13 8.47
CA GLY A 202 -28.96 -8.27 8.76
C GLY A 202 -29.89 -7.26 8.09
N HIS A 203 -29.41 -6.55 7.06
CA HIS A 203 -30.19 -5.53 6.36
C HIS A 203 -30.06 -5.67 4.85
N THR A 204 -31.11 -5.31 4.10
CA THR A 204 -30.98 -5.08 2.66
C THR A 204 -30.08 -3.89 2.37
N ALA A 205 -29.61 -3.77 1.12
CA ALA A 205 -28.81 -2.62 0.69
C ALA A 205 -29.53 -1.28 0.94
N ALA A 206 -30.85 -1.23 0.68
CA ALA A 206 -31.67 -0.04 0.89
C ALA A 206 -31.84 0.32 2.38
N GLU A 207 -32.05 -0.69 3.24
CA GLU A 207 -32.16 -0.50 4.68
C GLU A 207 -30.85 -0.03 5.31
N LEU A 208 -29.72 -0.57 4.84
CA LEU A 208 -28.39 -0.14 5.27
C LEU A 208 -28.17 1.35 4.99
N ILE A 209 -28.41 1.79 3.74
CA ILE A 209 -28.26 3.20 3.35
C ILE A 209 -29.16 4.07 4.23
N ARG A 210 -30.43 3.71 4.37
CA ARG A 210 -31.38 4.49 5.18
C ARG A 210 -30.95 4.59 6.66
N LYS A 211 -30.33 3.54 7.20
CA LYS A 211 -29.87 3.50 8.59
C LYS A 211 -28.58 4.27 8.82
N ARG A 212 -27.65 4.28 7.84
CA ARG A 212 -26.28 4.75 8.04
C ARG A 212 -25.95 6.09 7.39
N ALA A 213 -26.63 6.45 6.30
CA ALA A 213 -26.46 7.75 5.66
C ALA A 213 -26.96 8.88 6.58
N ASP A 214 -26.04 9.68 7.09
CA ASP A 214 -26.31 10.69 8.12
C ASP A 214 -25.32 11.85 8.01
N SER A 215 -25.82 13.02 7.60
CA SER A 215 -25.05 14.26 7.41
C SER A 215 -24.37 14.79 8.68
N SER A 216 -24.80 14.36 9.86
CA SER A 216 -24.18 14.78 11.13
C SER A 216 -22.92 13.99 11.47
N LYS A 217 -22.69 12.83 10.84
CA LYS A 217 -21.51 12.00 11.08
C LYS A 217 -20.33 12.48 10.23
N PRO A 218 -19.08 12.25 10.68
CA PRO A 218 -17.91 12.43 9.83
C PRO A 218 -18.11 11.66 8.51
N ARG A 219 -17.85 12.32 7.38
CA ARG A 219 -17.97 11.71 6.04
C ARG A 219 -19.34 11.09 5.77
N MET A 220 -20.39 11.61 6.39
CA MET A 220 -21.75 11.06 6.34
C MET A 220 -21.93 9.59 6.78
N GLY A 221 -20.94 9.05 7.50
CA GLY A 221 -20.90 7.62 7.82
C GLY A 221 -20.34 6.73 6.70
N LEU A 222 -19.75 7.31 5.65
CA LEU A 222 -19.02 6.55 4.64
C LEU A 222 -17.66 6.09 5.19
N THR A 223 -17.29 4.88 4.80
CA THR A 223 -16.06 4.19 5.21
C THR A 223 -15.12 4.05 4.00
N PRO A 224 -15.43 3.27 2.94
CA PRO A 224 -14.77 3.41 1.65
C PRO A 224 -15.60 4.28 0.68
N TRP A 225 -14.94 5.15 -0.08
CA TRP A 225 -15.50 5.82 -1.26
C TRP A 225 -14.42 6.04 -2.31
N ALA A 226 -14.80 6.47 -3.52
CA ALA A 226 -13.89 6.50 -4.68
C ALA A 226 -12.61 7.33 -4.46
N SER A 227 -12.67 8.35 -3.62
CA SER A 227 -11.53 9.21 -3.26
C SER A 227 -11.19 9.10 -1.77
N ALA A 228 -11.40 7.94 -1.16
CA ALA A 228 -10.97 7.71 0.22
C ALA A 228 -9.45 7.50 0.31
N PRO A 229 -8.78 7.89 1.42
CA PRO A 229 -9.31 8.71 2.52
C PRO A 229 -9.27 10.22 2.23
N GLU A 230 -8.60 10.62 1.15
CA GLU A 230 -8.33 12.00 0.75
C GLU A 230 -9.13 12.38 -0.50
N GLY A 231 -10.19 13.17 -0.33
CA GLY A 231 -11.01 13.66 -1.44
C GLY A 231 -12.46 13.89 -1.04
N THR A 232 -13.18 14.61 -1.90
CA THR A 232 -14.59 14.96 -1.67
C THR A 232 -15.50 13.77 -1.95
N ILE A 233 -16.50 13.58 -1.10
CA ILE A 233 -17.59 12.64 -1.36
C ILE A 233 -18.42 13.16 -2.53
N LEU A 234 -18.70 12.29 -3.49
CA LEU A 234 -19.57 12.60 -4.62
C LEU A 234 -20.99 12.07 -4.38
N LYS A 235 -21.95 12.69 -5.05
CA LYS A 235 -23.36 12.24 -5.01
C LYS A 235 -23.51 10.77 -5.48
N THR A 236 -22.62 10.30 -6.36
CA THR A 236 -22.61 8.90 -6.82
C THR A 236 -22.17 7.92 -5.75
N ASP A 237 -21.37 8.35 -4.76
CA ASP A 237 -20.86 7.48 -3.69
C ASP A 237 -21.93 7.20 -2.63
N VAL A 238 -22.83 8.17 -2.38
CA VAL A 238 -23.82 8.07 -1.29
C VAL A 238 -24.97 7.12 -1.59
N ALA A 239 -25.20 6.78 -2.86
CA ALA A 239 -26.25 5.84 -3.29
C ALA A 239 -25.81 4.37 -3.25
N VAL A 240 -24.54 4.09 -2.92
CA VAL A 240 -23.97 2.74 -2.96
C VAL A 240 -23.91 2.16 -1.54
N ALA A 241 -24.69 1.12 -1.25
CA ALA A 241 -24.76 0.53 0.10
C ALA A 241 -23.40 0.11 0.68
N LYS A 242 -22.50 -0.39 -0.17
CA LYS A 242 -21.14 -0.80 0.19
C LYS A 242 -20.30 0.33 0.82
N THR A 243 -20.54 1.60 0.48
CA THR A 243 -19.77 2.73 1.04
C THR A 243 -20.08 2.99 2.52
N TYR A 244 -21.13 2.37 3.06
CA TYR A 244 -21.53 2.46 4.46
C TYR A 244 -21.17 1.22 5.30
N LEU A 245 -20.43 0.24 4.75
CA LEU A 245 -20.03 -0.96 5.47
C LEU A 245 -18.82 -0.70 6.38
N ALA A 246 -18.87 -1.17 7.61
CA ALA A 246 -17.70 -1.14 8.48
C ALA A 246 -16.56 -2.01 7.90
N LYS A 247 -15.32 -1.82 8.37
CA LYS A 247 -14.15 -2.53 7.81
C LYS A 247 -14.32 -4.05 7.93
N ASP A 248 -14.73 -4.53 9.10
CA ASP A 248 -15.02 -5.94 9.39
C ASP A 248 -16.16 -6.51 8.52
N GLU A 249 -17.22 -5.73 8.30
CA GLU A 249 -18.32 -6.14 7.42
C GLU A 249 -17.88 -6.23 5.96
N LEU A 250 -17.07 -5.28 5.50
CA LEU A 250 -16.53 -5.29 4.15
C LEU A 250 -15.56 -6.46 3.94
N ASP A 251 -14.72 -6.76 4.92
CA ASP A 251 -13.82 -7.91 4.92
C ASP A 251 -14.59 -9.22 4.91
N SER A 252 -15.62 -9.35 5.74
CA SER A 252 -16.49 -10.52 5.78
C SER A 252 -17.25 -10.69 4.46
N LEU A 253 -17.80 -9.62 3.90
CA LEU A 253 -18.47 -9.63 2.60
C LEU A 253 -17.52 -10.11 1.50
N GLY A 254 -16.29 -9.61 1.49
CA GLY A 254 -15.27 -10.02 0.53
C GLY A 254 -14.88 -11.48 0.63
N ARG A 255 -14.78 -12.03 1.86
CA ARG A 255 -14.47 -13.45 2.08
C ARG A 255 -15.57 -14.36 1.57
N ILE A 256 -16.84 -14.08 1.92
CA ILE A 256 -18.01 -14.85 1.47
C ILE A 256 -18.09 -14.84 -0.05
N VAL A 257 -18.03 -13.65 -0.66
CA VAL A 257 -18.16 -13.55 -2.11
C VAL A 257 -17.01 -14.27 -2.79
N ASN A 258 -15.76 -14.12 -2.33
CA ASN A 258 -14.65 -14.85 -2.94
C ASN A 258 -14.84 -16.37 -2.86
N ALA A 259 -15.22 -16.90 -1.70
CA ALA A 259 -15.49 -18.33 -1.55
C ALA A 259 -16.60 -18.82 -2.50
N TYR A 260 -17.70 -18.07 -2.61
CA TYR A 260 -18.78 -18.39 -3.55
C TYR A 260 -18.34 -18.33 -5.02
N LEU A 261 -17.54 -17.31 -5.40
CA LEU A 261 -17.02 -17.17 -6.76
C LEU A 261 -16.14 -18.37 -7.15
N GLU A 262 -15.26 -18.84 -6.26
CA GLU A 262 -14.41 -20.02 -6.53
C GLU A 262 -15.26 -21.28 -6.78
N LEU A 263 -16.31 -21.50 -5.98
CA LEU A 263 -17.24 -22.62 -6.16
C LEU A 263 -18.02 -22.53 -7.47
N ALA A 264 -18.41 -21.31 -7.86
CA ALA A 264 -19.10 -21.08 -9.11
C ALA A 264 -18.16 -21.26 -10.33
N GLU A 265 -16.92 -20.78 -10.24
CA GLU A 265 -15.93 -20.92 -11.30
C GLU A 265 -15.56 -22.39 -11.56
N ASP A 266 -15.37 -23.21 -10.52
CA ASP A 266 -15.14 -24.65 -10.67
C ASP A 266 -16.27 -25.33 -11.45
N ARG A 267 -17.52 -25.01 -11.11
CA ARG A 267 -18.70 -25.58 -11.78
C ARG A 267 -18.79 -25.15 -13.24
N ALA A 268 -18.53 -23.88 -13.53
CA ALA A 268 -18.47 -23.37 -14.89
C ALA A 268 -17.37 -24.07 -15.69
N ARG A 269 -16.18 -24.26 -15.12
CA ARG A 269 -15.05 -25.00 -15.74
C ARG A 269 -15.40 -26.46 -16.02
N ARG A 270 -16.19 -27.09 -15.14
CA ARG A 270 -16.72 -28.45 -15.31
C ARG A 270 -17.88 -28.53 -16.31
N LYS A 271 -18.27 -27.41 -16.93
CA LYS A 271 -19.34 -27.31 -17.93
C LYS A 271 -20.68 -27.84 -17.43
N ILE A 272 -20.96 -27.65 -16.14
CA ILE A 272 -22.26 -27.99 -15.57
C ILE A 272 -23.22 -26.86 -15.95
N PRO A 273 -24.26 -27.13 -16.76
CA PRO A 273 -25.22 -26.10 -17.14
C PRO A 273 -26.00 -25.64 -15.91
N MET A 274 -26.22 -24.33 -15.81
CA MET A 274 -26.86 -23.67 -14.68
C MET A 274 -27.81 -22.61 -15.21
N SER A 275 -28.97 -22.44 -14.58
CA SER A 275 -29.82 -21.26 -14.75
C SER A 275 -29.47 -20.16 -13.73
N MET A 276 -29.98 -18.96 -13.95
CA MET A 276 -29.89 -17.85 -12.98
C MET A 276 -30.53 -18.22 -11.64
N GLU A 277 -31.60 -19.01 -11.65
CA GLU A 277 -32.27 -19.50 -10.45
C GLU A 277 -31.43 -20.54 -9.71
N ASP A 278 -30.77 -21.45 -10.45
CA ASP A 278 -29.87 -22.44 -9.85
C ASP A 278 -28.70 -21.79 -9.13
N TRP A 279 -28.14 -20.72 -9.71
CA TRP A 279 -27.09 -19.93 -9.04
C TRP A 279 -27.61 -19.25 -7.77
N SER A 280 -28.81 -18.69 -7.80
CA SER A 280 -29.42 -18.06 -6.63
C SER A 280 -29.62 -19.07 -5.50
N LYS A 281 -30.20 -20.24 -5.79
CA LYS A 281 -30.38 -21.33 -4.80
C LYS A 281 -29.06 -21.83 -4.23
N ARG A 282 -28.00 -21.87 -5.04
CA ARG A 282 -26.66 -22.27 -4.57
C ARG A 282 -26.03 -21.24 -3.67
N LEU A 283 -26.21 -19.95 -3.95
CA LEU A 283 -25.77 -18.90 -3.06
C LEU A 283 -26.48 -19.03 -1.70
N ASP A 284 -27.79 -19.26 -1.72
CA ASP A 284 -28.56 -19.43 -0.50
C ASP A 284 -28.07 -20.62 0.33
N ALA A 285 -27.86 -21.78 -0.31
CA ALA A 285 -27.33 -22.97 0.36
C ALA A 285 -25.89 -22.78 0.88
N PHE A 286 -25.06 -22.00 0.18
CA PHE A 286 -23.71 -21.68 0.61
C PHE A 286 -23.71 -20.81 1.88
N LEU A 287 -24.59 -19.81 1.93
CA LEU A 287 -24.72 -18.93 3.09
C LEU A 287 -25.33 -19.65 4.30
N GLU A 288 -26.29 -20.54 4.06
CA GLU A 288 -26.85 -21.40 5.11
C GLU A 288 -25.77 -22.33 5.69
N PHE A 289 -24.91 -22.91 4.84
CA PHE A 289 -23.79 -23.74 5.28
C PHE A 289 -22.74 -22.97 6.09
N ASP A 290 -22.51 -21.68 5.78
CA ASP A 290 -21.63 -20.78 6.54
C ASP A 290 -22.32 -20.21 7.81
N GLU A 291 -23.48 -20.76 8.20
CA GLU A 291 -24.28 -20.38 9.38
C GLU A 291 -24.69 -18.88 9.39
N ARG A 292 -24.93 -18.30 8.21
CA ARG A 292 -25.33 -16.89 8.07
C ARG A 292 -26.85 -16.73 8.18
N GLU A 293 -27.28 -15.62 8.77
CA GLU A 293 -28.69 -15.25 8.78
C GLU A 293 -29.18 -14.86 7.38
N MET A 294 -30.11 -15.65 6.86
CA MET A 294 -30.67 -15.45 5.53
C MET A 294 -31.79 -14.42 5.53
N LEU A 295 -31.88 -13.70 4.41
CA LEU A 295 -32.94 -12.72 4.17
C LEU A 295 -34.31 -13.42 4.08
N GLN A 296 -35.17 -13.27 5.08
CA GLN A 296 -36.50 -13.90 5.08
C GLN A 296 -37.56 -13.14 4.24
N ASN A 297 -37.30 -11.88 3.87
CA ASN A 297 -38.22 -11.05 3.07
C ASN A 297 -37.46 -10.02 2.24
N SER A 298 -38.09 -9.38 1.25
CA SER A 298 -37.44 -8.39 0.37
C SER A 298 -37.05 -7.06 1.04
N GLY A 299 -37.02 -6.99 2.37
CA GLY A 299 -36.83 -5.77 3.15
C GLY A 299 -38.07 -4.87 3.19
N LYS A 300 -38.04 -3.85 4.05
CA LYS A 300 -39.14 -2.89 4.25
C LYS A 300 -38.96 -1.57 3.51
N ILE A 301 -37.76 -1.32 2.97
CA ILE A 301 -37.36 -0.03 2.40
C ILE A 301 -37.09 -0.19 0.91
N SER A 302 -37.71 0.65 0.09
CA SER A 302 -37.47 0.66 -1.36
C SER A 302 -36.13 1.32 -1.69
N ALA A 303 -35.49 0.85 -2.77
CA ALA A 303 -34.24 1.42 -3.26
C ALA A 303 -34.36 2.93 -3.57
N LYS A 304 -35.49 3.36 -4.15
CA LYS A 304 -35.76 4.77 -4.43
C LYS A 304 -35.82 5.61 -3.16
N LEU A 305 -36.49 5.12 -2.11
CA LEU A 305 -36.59 5.83 -0.83
C LEU A 305 -35.22 5.96 -0.16
N ALA A 306 -34.42 4.89 -0.16
CA ALA A 306 -33.06 4.90 0.36
C ALA A 306 -32.15 5.87 -0.39
N GLN A 307 -32.24 5.89 -1.73
CA GLN A 307 -31.48 6.82 -2.56
C GLN A 307 -31.87 8.27 -2.28
N THR A 308 -33.16 8.60 -2.27
CA THR A 308 -33.62 9.96 -1.96
C THR A 308 -33.18 10.42 -0.57
N HIS A 309 -33.20 9.52 0.42
CA HIS A 309 -32.67 9.79 1.76
C HIS A 309 -31.18 10.13 1.73
N ALA A 310 -30.35 9.28 1.13
CA ALA A 310 -28.91 9.49 1.06
C ALA A 310 -28.53 10.77 0.31
N GLU A 311 -29.22 11.05 -0.81
CA GLU A 311 -29.02 12.29 -1.55
C GLU A 311 -29.43 13.52 -0.73
N SER A 312 -30.52 13.45 0.03
CA SER A 312 -30.93 14.54 0.91
C SER A 312 -29.94 14.80 2.04
N GLU A 313 -29.37 13.75 2.64
CA GLU A 313 -28.30 13.90 3.62
C GLU A 313 -27.02 14.44 2.98
N PHE A 314 -26.73 14.06 1.72
CA PHE A 314 -25.57 14.57 1.00
C PHE A 314 -25.66 16.08 0.77
N GLU A 315 -26.83 16.58 0.39
CA GLU A 315 -27.03 18.03 0.21
C GLU A 315 -26.77 18.83 1.50
N LYS A 316 -27.12 18.27 2.67
CA LYS A 316 -26.80 18.88 3.97
C LYS A 316 -25.31 18.84 4.26
N TYR A 317 -24.67 17.70 4.03
CA TYR A 317 -23.25 17.49 4.32
C TYR A 317 -22.33 18.28 3.37
N ARG A 318 -22.71 18.41 2.09
CA ARG A 318 -21.92 19.13 1.07
C ARG A 318 -21.54 20.54 1.52
N ILE A 319 -22.46 21.24 2.20
CA ILE A 319 -22.20 22.58 2.74
C ILE A 319 -21.05 22.56 3.76
N ALA A 320 -20.99 21.54 4.62
CA ALA A 320 -19.90 21.37 5.57
C ALA A 320 -18.60 20.91 4.88
N GLN A 321 -18.70 20.00 3.91
CA GLN A 321 -17.56 19.52 3.13
C GLN A 321 -16.89 20.65 2.36
N ASP A 322 -17.65 21.47 1.63
CA ASP A 322 -17.11 22.56 0.81
C ASP A 322 -16.43 23.65 1.67
N ARG A 323 -16.91 23.85 2.91
CA ARG A 323 -16.27 24.77 3.87
C ARG A 323 -14.97 24.24 4.45
N LEU A 324 -14.86 22.93 4.60
CA LEU A 324 -13.68 22.25 5.17
C LEU A 324 -12.69 21.79 4.10
N PHE A 325 -13.07 21.85 2.82
CA PHE A 325 -12.23 21.45 1.71
C PHE A 325 -11.05 22.41 1.56
N GLU A 326 -9.85 21.85 1.53
CA GLU A 326 -8.61 22.59 1.35
C GLU A 326 -7.91 22.06 0.10
N SER A 327 -7.83 22.89 -0.94
CA SER A 327 -7.17 22.51 -2.19
C SER A 327 -5.65 22.44 -2.03
N ASP A 328 -4.98 21.78 -2.97
CA ASP A 328 -3.51 21.74 -2.98
C ASP A 328 -2.90 23.15 -3.14
N PHE A 329 -3.63 24.07 -3.78
CA PHE A 329 -3.26 25.48 -3.84
C PHE A 329 -3.36 26.14 -2.46
N ASP A 330 -4.44 25.91 -1.72
CA ASP A 330 -4.62 26.45 -0.37
C ASP A 330 -3.54 25.92 0.59
N LYS A 331 -3.22 24.63 0.49
CA LYS A 331 -2.11 24.00 1.25
C LYS A 331 -0.76 24.63 0.87
N ALA A 332 -0.50 24.84 -0.41
CA ALA A 332 0.74 25.48 -0.88
C ALA A 332 0.87 26.92 -0.38
N VAL A 333 -0.22 27.70 -0.43
CA VAL A 333 -0.26 29.08 0.09
C VAL A 333 -0.05 29.12 1.61
N LYS A 334 -0.66 28.21 2.38
CA LYS A 334 -0.41 28.12 3.83
C LYS A 334 1.02 27.72 4.14
N ASN A 335 1.61 26.80 3.38
CA ASN A 335 3.01 26.39 3.57
C ASN A 335 3.99 27.51 3.23
N LEU A 336 3.71 28.31 2.20
CA LEU A 336 4.47 29.53 1.87
C LEU A 336 4.34 30.59 2.97
N ALA A 337 3.12 30.82 3.48
CA ALA A 337 2.91 31.78 4.58
C ALA A 337 3.56 31.30 5.89
N ALA A 338 3.61 29.99 6.14
CA ALA A 338 4.27 29.39 7.30
C ALA A 338 5.80 29.51 7.22
N SER A 339 6.38 29.31 6.03
CA SER A 339 7.81 29.50 5.80
C SER A 339 8.20 30.98 5.91
N GLU A 340 7.42 31.91 5.37
CA GLU A 340 7.63 33.36 5.54
C GLU A 340 7.58 33.81 7.00
N ARG A 341 6.68 33.24 7.82
CA ARG A 341 6.62 33.50 9.27
C ARG A 341 7.83 32.94 10.02
N GLN A 342 8.37 31.78 9.61
CA GLN A 342 9.61 31.25 10.16
C GLN A 342 10.82 32.11 9.79
N TYR A 343 10.90 32.60 8.54
CA TYR A 343 11.96 33.50 8.08
C TYR A 343 11.92 34.87 8.78
N SER A 344 10.74 35.45 8.97
CA SER A 344 10.58 36.74 9.68
C SER A 344 10.82 36.62 11.20
N GLY A 345 10.45 35.51 11.83
CA GLY A 345 10.77 35.20 13.22
C GLY A 345 12.28 35.01 13.47
N ALA A 346 13.00 34.40 12.53
CA ALA A 346 14.45 34.27 12.59
C ALA A 346 15.17 35.62 12.40
N HIS A 347 14.64 36.52 11.56
CA HIS A 347 15.25 37.82 11.29
C HIS A 347 15.10 38.81 12.46
N LEU A 348 14.00 38.73 13.23
CA LEU A 348 13.78 39.52 14.45
C LEU A 348 14.70 39.11 15.61
N GLN A 349 15.13 37.84 15.70
CA GLN A 349 16.09 37.40 16.72
C GLN A 349 17.52 37.88 16.43
N THR A 350 17.86 38.21 15.18
CA THR A 350 19.21 38.67 14.80
C THR A 350 19.45 40.18 14.98
N MET A 351 18.41 41.00 15.21
CA MET A 351 18.55 42.46 15.39
C MET A 351 18.55 42.94 16.86
N GLY A 352 18.52 42.02 17.83
CA GLY A 352 18.36 42.34 19.27
C GLY A 352 19.62 42.38 20.13
N LYS A 353 20.84 42.31 19.58
CA LYS A 353 22.07 42.42 20.38
C LYS A 353 23.01 43.52 19.84
N PRO A 354 23.20 44.64 20.57
CA PRO A 354 24.26 45.57 20.23
C PRO A 354 25.62 44.95 20.53
N SER A 355 26.53 44.99 19.55
CA SER A 355 27.93 44.54 19.66
C SER A 355 28.67 45.28 20.77
N PRO A 356 29.30 44.59 21.75
CA PRO A 356 30.07 45.24 22.81
C PRO A 356 31.57 45.22 22.46
N LEU A 357 32.01 46.06 21.53
CA LEU A 357 33.44 46.36 21.35
C LEU A 357 33.61 47.81 20.92
N MET A 358 34.04 48.65 21.87
CA MET A 358 34.87 49.86 21.73
C MET A 358 34.49 50.86 22.84
N ARG A 359 35.07 50.72 24.03
CA ARG A 359 35.31 51.81 24.99
C ARG A 359 36.20 51.34 26.16
N GLY A 360 37.48 51.14 25.86
CA GLY A 360 38.57 51.58 26.74
C GLY A 360 39.29 52.67 25.96
N GLY A 361 39.67 53.82 26.46
CA GLY A 361 39.79 54.37 27.81
C GLY A 361 40.67 55.61 27.64
N LEU A 362 40.52 56.62 28.49
CA LEU A 362 41.59 57.52 28.96
C LEU A 362 40.93 58.66 29.75
N ARG A 363 41.08 58.55 31.07
CA ARG A 363 41.02 59.69 31.98
C ARG A 363 42.21 60.60 31.66
N TYR A 364 41.97 61.90 31.56
CA TYR A 364 42.92 62.91 32.02
C TYR A 364 42.22 63.83 33.02
N ARG A 365 42.99 64.18 34.06
CA ARG A 365 42.70 64.98 35.26
C ARG A 365 41.97 66.29 34.93
N SER A 366 41.12 66.85 35.79
CA SER A 366 41.41 67.32 37.16
C SER A 366 40.12 67.45 37.96
#